data_AF-A0A1V4VK78-F1
#
_entry.id   AF-A0A1V4VK78-F1
#
_cell.length_a   1.000
_cell.length_b   1.000
_cell.length_c   1.000
_cell.angle_alpha   90.00
_cell.angle_beta   90.00
_cell.angle_gamma   90.00
#
_symmetry.space_group_name_H-M   'P 1'
#
loop_
_entity.id
_entity.type
_entity.pdbx_description
1 polymer ?
#
loop_
_entity_poly.entity_id
_entity_poly.type
_entity_poly.pdbx_seq_one_letter_code
_entity_poly.pdbx_strand_id
1 'polypeptide(L)'
;MILFHAVAQPGPYDGGTLKDRIGVLQRYVPLLKNVAKSDCPVALALASGGTRVLNLVKRDYEIRFYKNYTAENTVDCALAKLDSADLVKPAILEIGEIKGINDIKPGQKVQKSGRTTGLTSGVVKSIGTTLQVEMKEEEKVWFSDQVVTDMPSQPGDSGALILNEKCEVVGLLFAGSDKLTIFNRISNIVERLGIEFV
;
A
#
# COMPACT_ATOMS: atom_id res chain seq x y z
N MET A 1 -6.83 11.61 -23.80
CA MET A 1 -7.70 10.42 -23.97
C MET A 1 -7.13 9.33 -23.07
N ILE A 2 -7.67 9.19 -21.86
CA ILE A 2 -7.11 8.31 -20.82
C ILE A 2 -7.61 6.89 -21.10
N LEU A 3 -6.73 6.01 -21.57
CA LEU A 3 -7.04 4.58 -21.69
C LEU A 3 -7.32 4.02 -20.30
N PHE A 4 -8.49 3.42 -20.12
CA PHE A 4 -8.84 2.58 -18.98
C PHE A 4 -7.80 1.45 -18.85
N HIS A 5 -6.96 1.49 -17.81
CA HIS A 5 -6.01 0.41 -17.54
C HIS A 5 -6.80 -0.90 -17.30
N ALA A 6 -6.57 -1.88 -18.16
CA ALA A 6 -7.22 -3.19 -18.07
C ALA A 6 -6.72 -3.94 -16.83
N VAL A 7 -7.64 -4.60 -16.13
CA VAL A 7 -7.36 -5.56 -15.08
C VAL A 7 -7.54 -6.94 -15.70
N ALA A 8 -6.48 -7.75 -15.69
CA ALA A 8 -6.44 -9.05 -16.33
C ALA A 8 -6.12 -10.15 -15.30
N GLN A 9 -6.67 -11.34 -15.53
CA GLN A 9 -6.35 -12.54 -14.76
C GLN A 9 -6.17 -13.74 -15.71
N PRO A 10 -4.95 -14.30 -15.85
CA PRO A 10 -3.71 -13.90 -15.18
C PRO A 10 -3.29 -12.46 -15.52
N GLY A 11 -2.52 -11.82 -14.63
CA GLY A 11 -2.01 -10.47 -14.85
C GLY A 11 -0.83 -10.44 -15.85
N PRO A 12 -0.40 -9.26 -16.33
CA PRO A 12 0.70 -9.14 -17.29
C PRO A 12 2.03 -9.74 -16.80
N TYR A 13 2.31 -9.69 -15.51
CA TYR A 13 3.49 -10.32 -14.90
C TYR A 13 3.47 -11.85 -14.99
N ASP A 14 2.29 -12.44 -15.18
CA ASP A 14 2.07 -13.88 -15.31
C ASP A 14 1.78 -14.28 -16.76
N GLY A 15 2.10 -13.41 -17.73
CA GLY A 15 1.88 -13.65 -19.16
C GLY A 15 0.47 -13.33 -19.67
N GLY A 16 -0.38 -12.76 -18.82
CA GLY A 16 -1.71 -12.31 -19.20
C GLY A 16 -1.70 -11.18 -20.23
N THR A 17 -2.72 -11.16 -21.07
CA THR A 17 -2.90 -10.21 -22.16
C THR A 17 -4.23 -9.46 -22.03
N LEU A 18 -4.51 -8.55 -22.96
CA LEU A 18 -5.81 -7.88 -23.02
C LEU A 18 -6.98 -8.85 -23.27
N LYS A 19 -6.72 -10.09 -23.73
CA LYS A 19 -7.74 -11.13 -23.89
C LYS A 19 -8.18 -11.72 -22.55
N ASP A 20 -7.32 -11.62 -21.53
CA ASP A 20 -7.55 -12.15 -20.18
C ASP A 20 -8.16 -11.08 -19.26
N ARG A 21 -8.70 -10.01 -19.85
CA ARG A 21 -9.31 -8.90 -19.13
C ARG A 21 -10.56 -9.36 -18.39
N ILE A 22 -10.62 -9.02 -17.11
CA ILE A 22 -11.78 -9.23 -16.23
C ILE A 22 -12.44 -7.91 -15.79
N GLY A 23 -11.79 -6.78 -16.07
CA GLY A 23 -12.32 -5.47 -15.71
C GLY A 23 -11.40 -4.31 -16.08
N VAL A 24 -11.72 -3.13 -15.54
CA VAL A 24 -10.94 -1.89 -15.71
C VAL A 24 -10.76 -1.17 -14.40
N LEU A 25 -9.66 -0.42 -14.30
CA LEU A 25 -9.45 0.51 -13.20
C LEU A 25 -10.60 1.53 -13.13
N GLN A 26 -11.27 1.60 -11.97
CA GLN A 26 -12.38 2.51 -11.71
C GLN A 26 -11.96 3.70 -10.84
N ARG A 27 -11.24 3.43 -9.74
CA ARG A 27 -10.74 4.44 -8.80
C ARG A 27 -9.42 4.00 -8.19
N TYR A 28 -8.62 4.94 -7.71
CA TYR A 28 -7.41 4.68 -6.92
C TYR A 28 -7.11 5.87 -6.02
N VAL A 29 -6.30 5.65 -4.99
CA VAL A 29 -5.82 6.73 -4.11
C VAL A 29 -4.41 7.12 -4.57
N PRO A 30 -4.19 8.37 -5.04
CA PRO A 30 -2.86 8.82 -5.45
C PRO A 30 -1.89 8.86 -4.26
N LEU A 31 -0.68 8.33 -4.45
CA LEU A 31 0.38 8.42 -3.46
C LEU A 31 1.03 9.80 -3.48
N LEU A 32 1.27 10.34 -2.29
CA LEU A 32 2.01 11.55 -2.04
C LEU A 32 3.48 11.22 -1.88
N LYS A 33 4.31 11.80 -2.74
CA LYS A 33 5.76 11.66 -2.66
C LYS A 33 6.26 12.62 -1.56
N ASN A 34 6.38 12.10 -0.35
CA ASN A 34 6.53 12.86 0.91
C ASN A 34 7.88 13.57 1.10
N VAL A 35 8.70 13.64 0.06
CA VAL A 35 9.93 14.44 0.05
C VAL A 35 10.13 15.04 -1.35
N ALA A 36 9.36 16.08 -1.68
CA ALA A 36 9.83 17.00 -2.71
C ALA A 36 10.90 17.90 -2.06
N LYS A 37 12.08 17.99 -2.68
CA LYS A 37 12.99 19.11 -2.36
C LYS A 37 12.17 20.40 -2.42
N SER A 38 12.38 21.30 -1.46
CA SER A 38 11.64 22.56 -1.48
C SER A 38 12.01 23.33 -2.75
N ASP A 39 11.13 23.36 -3.76
CA ASP A 39 11.28 24.19 -4.96
C ASP A 39 11.02 25.68 -4.67
N CYS A 40 10.76 26.02 -3.40
CA CYS A 40 10.58 27.39 -2.95
C CYS A 40 11.90 28.16 -3.02
N PRO A 41 12.01 29.23 -3.83
CA PRO A 41 13.24 30.01 -3.98
C PRO A 41 13.76 30.56 -2.64
N VAL A 42 12.86 30.93 -1.72
CA VAL A 42 13.19 31.42 -0.38
C VAL A 42 13.84 30.33 0.47
N ALA A 43 13.25 29.12 0.48
CA ALA A 43 13.78 27.99 1.24
C ALA A 43 15.17 27.58 0.70
N LEU A 44 15.36 27.58 -0.62
CA LEU A 44 16.66 27.30 -1.25
C LEU A 44 17.73 28.34 -0.89
N ALA A 45 17.38 29.62 -0.92
CA ALA A 45 18.30 30.70 -0.55
C ALA A 45 18.72 30.60 0.93
N LEU A 46 17.77 30.32 1.83
CA LEU A 46 18.05 30.12 3.25
C LEU A 46 18.90 28.88 3.52
N ALA A 47 18.61 27.75 2.88
CA ALA A 47 19.41 26.53 2.97
C ALA A 47 20.86 26.78 2.52
N SER A 48 21.03 27.48 1.39
CA SER A 48 22.34 27.80 0.85
C SER A 48 23.13 28.74 1.76
N GLY A 49 22.49 29.80 2.26
CA GLY A 49 23.11 30.76 3.18
C GLY A 49 23.49 30.11 4.52
N GLY A 50 22.57 29.33 5.10
CA GLY A 50 22.83 28.61 6.35
C GLY A 50 23.94 27.58 6.22
N THR A 51 23.97 26.83 5.12
CA THR A 51 25.06 25.87 4.83
C THR A 51 26.42 26.58 4.75
N ARG A 52 26.49 27.75 4.11
CA ARG A 52 27.74 28.55 4.06
C ARG A 52 28.22 28.96 5.45
N VAL A 53 27.32 29.38 6.33
CA VAL A 53 27.66 29.75 7.72
C VAL A 53 28.10 28.52 8.51
N LEU A 54 27.38 27.40 8.38
CA LEU A 54 27.70 26.15 9.05
C LEU A 54 29.09 25.64 8.66
N ASN A 55 29.43 25.76 7.39
CA ASN A 55 30.73 25.36 6.86
C ASN A 55 31.91 26.22 7.34
N LEU A 56 31.67 27.34 8.00
CA LEU A 56 32.71 28.08 8.73
C LEU A 56 33.21 27.32 9.96
N VAL A 57 32.35 26.50 10.57
CA VAL A 57 32.64 25.75 11.80
C VAL A 57 32.81 24.25 11.51
N LYS A 58 31.95 23.69 10.66
CA LYS A 58 31.93 22.27 10.29
C LYS A 58 31.73 22.13 8.79
N ARG A 59 32.84 21.91 8.07
CA ARG A 59 32.90 21.95 6.59
C ARG A 59 32.08 20.87 5.86
N ASP A 60 31.75 19.77 6.52
CA ASP A 60 31.13 18.59 5.89
C ASP A 60 29.62 18.50 6.16
N TYR A 61 28.92 19.63 6.29
CA TYR A 61 27.49 19.65 6.62
C TYR A 61 26.69 20.45 5.59
N GLU A 62 25.44 20.03 5.35
CA GLU A 62 24.50 20.69 4.43
C GLU A 62 23.13 20.85 5.10
N ILE A 63 22.56 22.04 5.03
CA ILE A 63 21.20 22.33 5.48
C ILE A 63 20.25 22.17 4.30
N ARG A 64 19.25 21.29 4.42
CA ARG A 64 18.20 21.06 3.41
C ARG A 64 16.81 21.28 4.02
N PHE A 65 15.95 22.01 3.31
CA PHE A 65 14.54 22.17 3.67
C PHE A 65 13.66 21.23 2.86
N TYR A 66 12.75 20.56 3.54
CA TYR A 66 11.75 19.68 2.94
C TYR A 66 10.36 20.26 3.14
N LYS A 67 9.50 20.17 2.12
CA LYS A 67 8.10 20.59 2.21
C LYS A 67 7.30 19.47 2.86
N ASN A 68 6.79 19.71 4.06
CA ASN A 68 5.82 18.80 4.69
C ASN A 68 4.48 18.94 3.96
N TYR A 69 3.98 17.85 3.39
CA TYR A 69 2.58 17.75 3.02
C TYR A 69 1.78 17.45 4.30
N THR A 70 0.66 18.17 4.51
CA THR A 70 -0.25 17.92 5.63
C THR A 70 -1.03 16.60 5.50
N ALA A 71 -0.98 15.97 4.32
CA ALA A 71 -1.63 14.70 4.05
C ALA A 71 -0.60 13.58 4.00
N GLU A 72 -0.94 12.44 4.59
CA GLU A 72 -0.08 11.26 4.70
C GLU A 72 -0.62 10.12 3.81
N ASN A 73 0.27 9.19 3.42
CA ASN A 73 -0.17 7.98 2.71
C ASN A 73 -0.62 6.95 3.73
N THR A 74 -1.93 6.80 3.91
CA THR A 74 -2.52 5.78 4.78
C THR A 74 -2.89 4.50 4.03
N VAL A 75 -2.99 4.56 2.70
CA VAL A 75 -3.37 3.44 1.83
C VAL A 75 -2.59 3.42 0.52
N ASP A 76 -2.36 2.22 -0.01
CA ASP A 76 -1.97 1.95 -1.40
C ASP A 76 -3.02 1.00 -1.99
N CYS A 77 -4.05 1.55 -2.62
CA CYS A 77 -5.19 0.79 -3.07
C CYS A 77 -5.83 1.33 -4.35
N ALA A 78 -6.41 0.41 -5.11
CA ALA A 78 -7.20 0.70 -6.30
C ALA A 78 -8.45 -0.17 -6.33
N LEU A 79 -9.49 0.32 -7.00
CA LEU A 79 -10.76 -0.37 -7.23
C LEU A 79 -10.91 -0.67 -8.72
N ALA A 80 -11.18 -1.93 -9.04
CA ALA A 80 -11.51 -2.37 -10.37
C ALA A 80 -13.02 -2.49 -10.55
N LYS A 81 -13.54 -2.04 -11.69
CA LYS A 81 -14.88 -2.37 -12.15
C LYS A 81 -14.79 -3.61 -13.02
N LEU A 82 -15.49 -4.67 -12.63
CA LEU A 82 -15.56 -5.90 -13.41
C LEU A 82 -16.33 -5.68 -14.71
N ASP A 83 -15.91 -6.40 -15.76
CA ASP A 83 -16.65 -6.42 -17.03
C ASP A 83 -17.94 -7.24 -16.89
N SER A 84 -17.90 -8.31 -16.08
CA SER A 84 -19.08 -9.08 -15.69
C SER A 84 -18.86 -9.78 -14.34
N ALA A 85 -19.94 -9.99 -13.58
CA ALA A 85 -19.88 -10.55 -12.22
C ALA A 85 -19.60 -12.06 -12.18
N ASP A 86 -19.90 -12.78 -13.27
CA ASP A 86 -19.66 -14.22 -13.43
C ASP A 86 -18.18 -14.58 -13.60
N LEU A 87 -17.33 -13.58 -13.90
CA LEU A 87 -15.88 -13.74 -14.03
C LEU A 87 -15.18 -13.96 -12.68
N VAL A 88 -15.86 -13.68 -11.56
CA VAL A 88 -15.29 -13.79 -10.22
C VAL A 88 -16.22 -14.57 -9.30
N LYS A 89 -15.66 -15.07 -8.21
CA LYS A 89 -16.42 -15.61 -7.08
C LYS A 89 -16.23 -14.70 -5.87
N PRO A 90 -17.24 -14.48 -5.02
CA PRO A 90 -17.11 -13.73 -3.78
C PRO A 90 -16.40 -14.55 -2.68
N ALA A 91 -15.31 -15.22 -3.05
CA ALA A 91 -14.55 -16.11 -2.18
C ALA A 91 -13.06 -16.02 -2.51
N ILE A 92 -12.25 -16.15 -1.48
CA ILE A 92 -10.79 -16.15 -1.58
C ILE A 92 -10.33 -17.60 -1.64
N LEU A 93 -9.41 -17.91 -2.56
CA LEU A 93 -8.80 -19.23 -2.68
C LEU A 93 -8.22 -19.67 -1.31
N GLU A 94 -8.40 -20.94 -0.94
CA GLU A 94 -7.97 -21.55 0.36
C GLU A 94 -8.67 -21.03 1.63
N ILE A 95 -9.30 -19.85 1.61
CA ILE A 95 -9.96 -19.25 2.79
C ILE A 95 -11.48 -19.40 2.73
N GLY A 96 -12.08 -19.18 1.56
CA GLY A 96 -13.52 -19.23 1.34
C GLY A 96 -14.19 -17.84 1.34
N GLU A 97 -15.47 -17.82 1.69
CA GLU A 97 -16.31 -16.62 1.64
C GLU A 97 -15.92 -15.59 2.71
N ILE A 98 -16.01 -14.32 2.32
CA ILE A 98 -15.79 -13.18 3.20
C ILE A 98 -17.06 -12.99 4.06
N LYS A 99 -16.90 -12.84 5.37
CA LYS A 99 -18.03 -12.72 6.32
C LYS A 99 -18.28 -11.28 6.80
N GLY A 100 -17.49 -10.32 6.32
CA GLY A 100 -17.62 -8.91 6.65
C GLY A 100 -16.27 -8.21 6.74
N ILE A 101 -16.26 -7.02 7.34
CA ILE A 101 -15.06 -6.26 7.69
C ILE A 101 -14.98 -6.08 9.20
N ASN A 102 -13.76 -5.96 9.73
CA ASN A 102 -13.56 -5.68 11.15
C ASN A 102 -12.31 -4.84 11.38
N ASP A 103 -12.25 -4.17 12.53
CA ASP A 103 -11.03 -3.53 13.00
C ASP A 103 -10.01 -4.57 13.44
N ILE A 104 -8.74 -4.16 13.39
CA ILE A 104 -7.60 -4.98 13.77
C ILE A 104 -7.03 -4.58 15.13
N LYS A 105 -6.55 -5.56 15.91
CA LYS A 105 -5.93 -5.37 17.23
C LYS A 105 -4.54 -6.01 17.31
N PRO A 106 -3.61 -5.49 18.14
CA PRO A 106 -2.33 -6.14 18.34
C PRO A 106 -2.52 -7.54 18.94
N GLY A 107 -1.69 -8.49 18.54
CA GLY A 107 -1.79 -9.89 18.96
C GLY A 107 -2.88 -10.72 18.24
N GLN A 108 -3.69 -10.10 17.39
CA GLN A 108 -4.70 -10.81 16.61
C GLN A 108 -4.04 -11.67 15.52
N LYS A 109 -4.54 -12.89 15.34
CA LYS A 109 -4.13 -13.75 14.23
C LYS A 109 -4.83 -13.35 12.94
N VAL A 110 -4.06 -13.36 11.86
CA VAL A 110 -4.54 -13.03 10.52
C VAL A 110 -3.98 -14.00 9.49
N GLN A 111 -4.64 -14.05 8.33
CA GLN A 111 -4.30 -14.90 7.20
C GLN A 111 -4.52 -14.18 5.88
N LYS A 112 -3.84 -14.64 4.83
CA LYS A 112 -4.00 -14.17 3.45
C LYS A 112 -3.75 -15.32 2.48
N SER A 113 -4.44 -15.31 1.33
CA SER A 113 -4.04 -16.11 0.17
C SER A 113 -3.50 -15.18 -0.90
N GLY A 114 -2.26 -15.42 -1.33
CA GLY A 114 -1.55 -14.59 -2.31
C GLY A 114 -1.06 -15.45 -3.48
N ARG A 115 -0.91 -14.84 -4.65
CA ARG A 115 -0.49 -15.54 -5.87
C ARG A 115 0.86 -16.26 -5.70
N THR A 116 1.81 -15.64 -5.00
CA THR A 116 3.18 -16.14 -4.91
C THR A 116 3.35 -17.12 -3.76
N THR A 117 2.85 -16.77 -2.56
CA THR A 117 3.07 -17.58 -1.35
C THR A 117 1.88 -18.45 -0.93
N GLY A 118 0.75 -18.40 -1.65
CA GLY A 118 -0.46 -19.13 -1.29
C GLY A 118 -1.04 -18.67 0.05
N LEU A 119 -1.65 -19.59 0.80
CA LEU A 119 -2.14 -19.35 2.15
C LEU A 119 -0.98 -19.18 3.14
N THR A 120 -0.87 -18.00 3.74
CA THR A 120 0.02 -17.75 4.88
C THR A 120 -0.75 -17.13 6.03
N SER A 121 -0.20 -17.23 7.24
CA SER A 121 -0.80 -16.68 8.45
C SER A 121 0.26 -16.13 9.39
N GLY A 122 -0.15 -15.25 10.28
CA GLY A 122 0.71 -14.68 11.30
C GLY A 122 -0.08 -13.90 12.34
N VAL A 123 0.63 -13.12 13.14
CA VAL A 123 0.12 -12.36 14.27
C VAL A 123 0.48 -10.88 14.10
N VAL A 124 -0.48 -10.02 14.39
CA VAL A 124 -0.29 -8.56 14.37
C VAL A 124 0.69 -8.15 15.47
N LYS A 125 1.79 -7.54 15.07
CA LYS A 125 2.85 -7.04 15.96
C LYS A 125 2.64 -5.59 16.33
N SER A 126 2.22 -4.77 15.38
CA SER A 126 1.96 -3.35 15.61
C SER A 126 0.88 -2.83 14.68
N ILE A 127 0.23 -1.76 15.12
CA ILE A 127 -0.80 -1.02 14.38
C ILE A 127 -0.46 0.47 14.56
N GLY A 128 -0.74 1.30 13.55
CA GLY A 128 -0.40 2.73 13.61
C GLY A 128 1.06 2.99 13.25
N THR A 129 1.73 2.04 12.59
CA THR A 129 3.16 2.14 12.30
C THR A 129 3.40 3.08 11.13
N THR A 130 4.36 3.99 11.29
CA THR A 130 4.87 4.83 10.22
C THR A 130 6.19 4.25 9.72
N LEU A 131 6.28 4.00 8.42
CA LEU A 131 7.43 3.35 7.81
C LEU A 131 7.64 3.83 6.38
N GLN A 132 8.85 3.63 5.88
CA GLN A 132 9.22 3.97 4.52
C GLN A 132 9.22 2.68 3.68
N VAL A 133 8.49 2.69 2.57
CA VAL A 133 8.46 1.59 1.60
C VAL A 133 9.21 2.00 0.36
N GLU A 134 10.07 1.10 -0.11
CA GLU A 134 10.74 1.25 -1.40
C GLU A 134 9.79 0.81 -2.51
N MET A 135 9.49 1.75 -3.40
CA MET A 135 8.67 1.58 -4.58
C MET A 135 9.55 1.23 -5.78
N LYS A 136 8.99 1.24 -7.00
CA LYS A 136 9.77 1.10 -8.22
C LYS A 136 10.77 2.26 -8.37
N GLU A 137 11.91 1.99 -9.02
CA GLU A 137 12.94 2.99 -9.35
C GLU A 137 13.66 3.60 -8.12
N GLU A 138 13.86 2.81 -7.06
CA GLU A 138 14.52 3.23 -5.80
C GLU A 138 13.81 4.38 -5.07
N GLU A 139 12.58 4.72 -5.48
CA GLU A 139 11.80 5.77 -4.86
C GLU A 139 11.27 5.29 -3.50
N LYS A 140 11.52 6.08 -2.46
CA LYS A 140 11.07 5.74 -1.11
C LYS A 140 9.90 6.62 -0.68
N VAL A 141 8.78 5.99 -0.33
CA VAL A 141 7.54 6.65 0.06
C VAL A 141 7.22 6.37 1.51
N TRP A 142 6.86 7.41 2.27
CA TRP A 142 6.41 7.28 3.65
C TRP A 142 4.94 6.89 3.70
N PHE A 143 4.62 5.87 4.48
CA PHE A 143 3.28 5.46 4.83
C PHE A 143 3.08 5.55 6.33
N SER A 144 1.91 6.04 6.76
CA SER A 144 1.51 6.13 8.16
C SER A 144 0.26 5.29 8.41
N ASP A 145 -0.02 5.02 9.68
CA ASP A 145 -1.17 4.21 10.09
C ASP A 145 -1.20 2.77 9.53
N GLN A 146 -0.02 2.17 9.35
CA GLN A 146 0.13 0.82 8.81
C GLN A 146 0.07 -0.25 9.91
N VAL A 147 -0.25 -1.47 9.49
CA VAL A 147 -0.26 -2.66 10.34
C VAL A 147 0.88 -3.58 9.93
N VAL A 148 1.61 -4.09 10.92
CA VAL A 148 2.74 -5.02 10.70
C VAL A 148 2.41 -6.36 11.35
N THR A 149 2.66 -7.45 10.61
CA THR A 149 2.50 -8.83 11.08
C THR A 149 3.76 -9.64 10.83
N ASP A 150 3.97 -10.71 11.60
CA ASP A 150 5.00 -11.74 11.34
C ASP A 150 4.56 -12.82 10.33
N MET A 151 3.74 -12.42 9.37
CA MET A 151 3.26 -13.28 8.30
C MET A 151 4.16 -13.12 7.07
N PRO A 152 4.62 -14.22 6.45
CA PRO A 152 5.43 -14.14 5.23
C PRO A 152 4.60 -13.71 4.00
N SER A 153 5.20 -12.89 3.14
CA SER A 153 4.68 -12.52 1.82
C SER A 153 5.81 -12.24 0.82
N GLN A 154 5.50 -12.23 -0.47
CA GLN A 154 6.47 -11.96 -1.54
C GLN A 154 5.88 -11.05 -2.62
N PRO A 155 6.73 -10.45 -3.47
CA PRO A 155 6.27 -9.74 -4.66
C PRO A 155 5.25 -10.58 -5.44
N GLY A 156 4.10 -9.98 -5.74
CA GLY A 156 2.95 -10.65 -6.35
C GLY A 156 1.85 -11.07 -5.38
N ASP A 157 2.07 -11.00 -4.07
CA ASP A 157 0.98 -11.10 -3.08
C ASP A 157 0.32 -9.73 -2.81
N SER A 158 0.92 -8.62 -3.29
CA SER A 158 0.35 -7.27 -3.18
C SER A 158 -1.07 -7.23 -3.76
N GLY A 159 -2.00 -6.62 -3.03
CA GLY A 159 -3.42 -6.65 -3.35
C GLY A 159 -4.19 -7.81 -2.70
N ALA A 160 -3.53 -8.76 -2.04
CA ALA A 160 -4.22 -9.77 -1.24
C ALA A 160 -4.93 -9.13 -0.03
N LEU A 161 -6.18 -9.52 0.18
CA LEU A 161 -6.91 -9.18 1.40
C LEU A 161 -6.33 -9.92 2.60
N ILE A 162 -6.24 -9.22 3.72
CA ILE A 162 -5.88 -9.78 5.01
C ILE A 162 -7.17 -10.03 5.79
N LEU A 163 -7.32 -11.23 6.32
CA LEU A 163 -8.52 -11.66 7.06
C LEU A 163 -8.14 -12.12 8.47
N ASN A 164 -9.05 -11.94 9.42
CA ASN A 164 -8.92 -12.58 10.73
C ASN A 164 -9.42 -14.04 10.71
N GLU A 165 -9.32 -14.74 11.85
CA GLU A 165 -9.79 -16.14 12.00
C GLU A 165 -11.30 -16.33 11.76
N LYS A 166 -12.10 -15.24 11.77
CA LYS A 166 -13.54 -15.27 11.47
C LYS A 166 -13.84 -15.04 9.98
N CYS A 167 -12.83 -14.93 9.12
CA CYS A 167 -12.96 -14.56 7.71
C CYS A 167 -13.56 -13.16 7.51
N GLU A 168 -13.30 -12.24 8.44
CA GLU A 168 -13.60 -10.81 8.26
C GLU A 168 -12.35 -10.10 7.74
N VAL A 169 -12.50 -9.23 6.73
CA VAL A 169 -11.41 -8.46 6.15
C VAL A 169 -10.97 -7.39 7.14
N VAL A 170 -9.66 -7.32 7.36
CA VAL A 170 -9.02 -6.37 8.28
C VAL A 170 -8.01 -5.45 7.59
N GLY A 171 -7.62 -5.77 6.35
CA GLY A 171 -6.75 -4.90 5.57
C GLY A 171 -6.37 -5.42 4.18
N LEU A 172 -5.47 -4.70 3.53
CA LEU A 172 -4.97 -4.98 2.18
C LEU A 172 -3.43 -4.96 2.17
N LEU A 173 -2.83 -6.08 1.74
CA LEU A 173 -1.38 -6.22 1.62
C LEU A 173 -0.84 -5.29 0.54
N PHE A 174 0.17 -4.48 0.86
CA PHE A 174 0.88 -3.69 -0.16
C PHE A 174 2.40 -3.87 -0.13
N ALA A 175 2.97 -4.19 1.03
CA ALA A 175 4.41 -4.41 1.19
C ALA A 175 4.70 -5.57 2.13
N GLY A 176 5.87 -6.19 1.99
CA GLY A 176 6.28 -7.27 2.88
C GLY A 176 7.56 -7.98 2.43
N SER A 177 7.91 -9.03 3.18
CA SER A 177 9.06 -9.90 2.99
C SER A 177 8.73 -11.33 3.40
N ASP A 178 9.72 -12.21 3.29
CA ASP A 178 9.69 -13.59 3.77
C ASP A 178 9.42 -13.74 5.28
N LYS A 179 9.39 -12.65 6.04
CA LYS A 179 9.18 -12.65 7.50
C LYS A 179 8.09 -11.73 7.99
N LEU A 180 7.81 -10.65 7.26
CA LEU A 180 6.88 -9.62 7.69
C LEU A 180 5.92 -9.26 6.57
N THR A 181 4.68 -8.95 6.94
CA THR A 181 3.69 -8.39 6.03
C THR A 181 3.18 -7.07 6.58
N ILE A 182 3.14 -6.07 5.72
CA ILE A 182 2.66 -4.72 5.99
C ILE A 182 1.40 -4.49 5.15
N PHE A 183 0.32 -4.10 5.81
CA PHE A 183 -0.95 -3.87 5.14
C PHE A 183 -1.64 -2.60 5.61
N ASN A 184 -2.44 -2.02 4.72
CA ASN A 184 -3.28 -0.88 5.06
C ASN A 184 -4.54 -1.36 5.77
N ARG A 185 -5.04 -0.60 6.75
CA ARG A 185 -6.28 -0.91 7.46
C ARG A 185 -7.48 -0.85 6.51
N ILE A 186 -8.42 -1.78 6.67
CA ILE A 186 -9.61 -1.82 5.83
C ILE A 186 -10.49 -0.57 5.97
N SER A 187 -10.58 0.00 7.18
CA SER A 187 -11.34 1.23 7.46
C SER A 187 -10.86 2.41 6.61
N ASN A 188 -9.54 2.62 6.54
CA ASN A 188 -8.96 3.67 5.71
C ASN A 188 -9.24 3.44 4.22
N ILE A 189 -9.23 2.20 3.74
CA ILE A 189 -9.51 1.89 2.34
C ILE A 189 -10.97 2.22 1.98
N VAL A 190 -11.90 1.77 2.82
CA VAL A 190 -13.34 2.02 2.69
C VAL A 190 -13.63 3.51 2.64
N GLU A 191 -13.06 4.28 3.57
CA GLU A 191 -13.21 5.73 3.62
C GLU A 191 -12.61 6.41 2.39
N ARG A 192 -11.37 6.07 2.01
CA ARG A 192 -10.63 6.75 0.94
C ARG A 192 -11.18 6.44 -0.46
N LEU A 193 -11.73 5.25 -0.67
CA LEU A 193 -12.36 4.87 -1.94
C LEU A 193 -13.86 5.22 -1.99
N GLY A 194 -14.50 5.47 -0.85
CA GLY A 194 -15.93 5.71 -0.73
C GLY A 194 -16.74 4.51 -1.22
N ILE A 195 -16.44 3.32 -0.68
CA ILE A 195 -17.09 2.05 -1.02
C ILE A 195 -17.78 1.44 0.20
N GLU A 196 -18.68 0.50 -0.02
CA GLU A 196 -19.26 -0.33 1.03
C GLU A 196 -18.90 -1.80 0.75
N PHE A 197 -18.56 -2.56 1.80
CA PHE A 197 -18.39 -4.01 1.68
C PHE A 197 -19.77 -4.66 1.77
N VAL A 198 -20.14 -5.37 0.70
CA VAL A 198 -21.42 -6.08 0.56
C VAL A 198 -21.21 -7.57 0.72
#